data_AF-A0A135NXP8-F1
#
_entry.id   AF-A0A135NXP8-F1
#
_cell.length_a   1.000
_cell.length_b   1.000
_cell.length_c   1.000
_cell.angle_alpha   90.00
_cell.angle_beta   90.00
_cell.angle_gamma   90.00
#
_symmetry.space_group_name_H-M   'P 1'
#
loop_
_entity.id
_entity.type
_entity.pdbx_description
1 polymer ?
#
loop_
_entity_poly.entity_id
_entity_poly.type
_entity_poly.pdbx_seq_one_letter_code
_entity_poly.pdbx_strand_id
1 'polypeptide(L)' 'MKSTIQLSDDIDRRIDLVAAKSSLTRSQIVEEALAHGRSIAWQEQWITGVKEGLDDAVKGNFASEEDIAEVLNRYDQA' A
#
# COMPACT_ATOMS: atom_id res chain seq x y z
N MET A 1 -22.34 16.42 5.45
CA MET A 1 -23.41 15.40 5.51
C MET A 1 -22.75 14.04 5.71
N LYS A 2 -23.22 13.21 6.65
CA LYS A 2 -22.79 11.81 6.74
C LYS A 2 -23.69 10.99 5.82
N SER A 3 -23.15 10.48 4.72
CA SER A 3 -23.86 9.54 3.84
C SER A 3 -23.69 8.13 4.40
N THR A 4 -24.79 7.43 4.64
CA THR A 4 -24.76 6.01 5.01
C THR A 4 -24.89 5.20 3.74
N ILE A 5 -23.83 4.49 3.35
CA ILE A 5 -23.82 3.60 2.20
C ILE A 5 -23.73 2.18 2.77
N GLN A 6 -24.69 1.32 2.42
CA GLN A 6 -24.53 -0.10 2.62
C GLN A 6 -23.55 -0.63 1.58
N LEU A 7 -22.42 -1.13 2.03
CA LEU A 7 -21.45 -1.83 1.19
C LEU A 7 -21.80 -3.31 1.16
N SER A 8 -21.29 -4.05 0.18
CA SER A 8 -21.42 -5.50 0.17
C SER A 8 -20.53 -6.13 1.25
N ASP A 9 -20.94 -7.31 1.73
CA ASP A 9 -20.21 -8.05 2.77
C ASP A 9 -18.73 -8.31 2.39
N ASP A 10 -18.43 -8.52 1.11
CA ASP A 10 -17.05 -8.69 0.63
C ASP A 10 -16.22 -7.41 0.81
N ILE A 11 -16.78 -6.26 0.43
CA ILE A 11 -16.10 -4.98 0.58
C ILE A 11 -15.92 -4.64 2.05
N ASP A 12 -16.93 -4.92 2.89
CA ASP A 12 -16.82 -4.74 4.34
C ASP A 12 -15.68 -5.55 4.93
N ARG A 13 -15.61 -6.84 4.58
CA ARG A 13 -14.54 -7.74 5.01
C ARG A 13 -13.17 -7.23 4.59
N ARG A 14 -13.03 -6.75 3.35
CA ARG A 14 -11.74 -6.24 2.84
C ARG A 14 -11.30 -4.97 3.54
N ILE A 15 -12.22 -4.03 3.80
CA ILE A 15 -11.90 -2.82 4.56
C ILE A 15 -11.40 -3.20 5.95
N ASP A 16 -12.05 -4.16 6.63
CA ASP A 16 -11.63 -4.58 7.97
C ASP A 16 -10.24 -5.25 7.95
N LEU A 17 -9.92 -6.03 6.89
CA LEU A 17 -8.60 -6.60 6.69
C LEU A 17 -7.52 -5.54 6.47
N VAL A 18 -7.82 -4.49 5.70
CA VAL A 18 -6.90 -3.36 5.47
C VAL A 18 -6.69 -2.57 6.77
N ALA A 19 -7.76 -2.31 7.53
CA ALA A 19 -7.68 -1.62 8.81
C ALA A 19 -6.85 -2.41 9.83
N ALA A 20 -7.03 -3.73 9.93
CA ALA A 20 -6.27 -4.57 10.85
C ALA A 20 -4.77 -4.64 10.53
N LYS A 21 -4.39 -4.36 9.27
CA LYS A 21 -3.00 -4.46 8.78
C LYS A 21 -2.31 -3.10 8.60
N SER A 22 -3.02 -2.00 8.84
CA SER A 22 -2.52 -0.63 8.70
C SER A 22 -2.85 0.19 9.95
N SER A 23 -2.41 1.44 9.98
CA SER A 23 -2.82 2.41 11.01
C SER A 23 -4.08 3.19 10.62
N LEU A 24 -4.75 2.81 9.52
CA LEU A 24 -5.89 3.55 8.99
C LEU A 24 -7.20 3.09 9.61
N THR A 25 -8.09 4.04 9.86
CA THR A 25 -9.47 3.75 10.25
C THR A 25 -10.32 3.36 9.04
N ARG A 26 -11.42 2.66 9.30
CA ARG A 26 -12.42 2.27 8.30
C ARG A 26 -12.87 3.47 7.43
N SER A 27 -13.14 4.61 8.06
CA SER A 27 -13.56 5.83 7.36
C SER A 27 -12.47 6.41 6.47
N GLN A 28 -11.22 6.39 6.91
CA GLN A 28 -10.09 6.87 6.10
C GLN A 28 -9.85 5.98 4.87
N ILE A 29 -9.97 4.65 5.02
CA ILE A 29 -9.85 3.70 3.89
C ILE A 29 -10.90 3.99 2.82
N VAL A 30 -12.16 4.19 3.24
CA VAL A 30 -13.27 4.54 2.35
C VAL A 30 -13.07 5.91 1.72
N GLU A 31 -12.64 6.91 2.50
CA GLU A 31 -12.34 8.25 2.01
C GLU A 31 -11.22 8.24 0.97
N GLU A 32 -10.12 7.51 1.20
CA GLU A 32 -9.05 7.37 0.21
C GLU A 32 -9.51 6.69 -1.08
N ALA A 33 -10.36 5.67 -0.96
CA ALA A 33 -10.93 4.98 -2.12
C ALA A 33 -11.84 5.90 -2.94
N LEU A 34 -12.66 6.73 -2.29
CA LEU A 34 -13.62 7.62 -2.95
C LEU A 34 -13.00 8.93 -3.45
N ALA A 35 -12.10 9.54 -2.68
CA ALA A 35 -11.56 10.87 -2.94
C ALA A 35 -10.27 10.85 -3.77
N HIS A 36 -9.47 9.79 -3.65
CA HIS A 36 -8.15 9.71 -4.28
C HIS A 36 -8.03 8.58 -5.30
N GLY A 37 -9.11 7.82 -5.54
CA GLY A 37 -9.13 6.72 -6.50
C GLY A 37 -8.21 5.55 -6.13
N ARG A 38 -7.72 5.52 -4.88
CA ARG A 38 -6.89 4.42 -4.37
C ARG A 38 -7.79 3.24 -4.06
N SER A 39 -8.01 2.38 -5.06
CA SER A 39 -8.85 1.19 -4.89
C SER A 39 -8.38 0.35 -3.69
N ILE A 40 -9.30 -0.37 -3.06
CA ILE A 40 -8.97 -1.30 -1.96
C ILE A 40 -7.90 -2.31 -2.41
N ALA A 41 -7.96 -2.76 -3.67
CA ALA A 41 -6.95 -3.66 -4.24
C ALA A 41 -5.55 -3.02 -4.26
N TRP A 42 -5.45 -1.75 -4.63
CA TRP A 42 -4.19 -1.01 -4.58
C TRP A 42 -3.68 -0.88 -3.12
N GLN A 43 -4.57 -0.56 -2.17
CA GLN A 43 -4.20 -0.43 -0.76
C GLN A 43 -3.70 -1.76 -0.17
N GLU A 44 -4.33 -2.89 -0.54
CA GLU A 44 -3.89 -4.24 -0.17
C GLU A 44 -2.47 -4.56 -0.69
N GLN A 45 -2.20 -4.24 -1.96
CA GLN A 45 -0.88 -4.43 -2.56
C GLN A 45 0.18 -3.53 -1.91
N TRP A 46 -0.15 -2.27 -1.66
CA TRP A 46 0.75 -1.33 -1.03
C TRP A 46 1.16 -1.79 0.39
N ILE A 47 0.19 -2.21 1.21
CA ILE A 47 0.49 -2.74 2.56
C ILE A 47 1.41 -3.96 2.48
N THR A 48 1.18 -4.84 1.50
CA THR A 48 2.00 -6.05 1.31
C THR A 48 3.45 -5.67 0.98
N GLY A 49 3.65 -4.77 0.02
CA GLY A 49 4.98 -4.30 -0.36
C GLY A 49 5.71 -3.56 0.77
N VAL A 50 4.99 -2.76 1.57
CA VAL A 50 5.58 -2.09 2.75
C VAL A 50 6.06 -3.12 3.78
N LYS A 51 5.28 -4.18 4.04
CA LYS A 51 5.68 -5.23 4.98
C LYS A 51 6.89 -6.01 4.50
N GLU A 52 6.91 -6.40 3.24
CA GLU A 52 8.06 -7.07 2.64
C GLU A 52 9.33 -6.20 2.72
N GLY A 53 9.23 -4.91 2.39
CA GLY A 53 10.35 -3.98 2.51
C GLY A 53 10.83 -3.76 3.95
N LEU A 54 9.92 -3.75 4.93
CA LEU A 54 10.28 -3.69 6.34
C LEU A 54 11.02 -4.96 6.80
N ASP A 55 10.56 -6.14 6.37
CA ASP A 55 11.20 -7.41 6.70
C ASP A 55 12.61 -7.50 6.09
N ASP A 56 12.80 -7.00 4.87
CA ASP A 56 14.11 -6.91 4.23
C ASP A 56 15.03 -5.91 4.94
N ALA A 57 14.51 -4.75 5.32
CA ALA A 57 15.27 -3.75 6.09
C ALA A 57 15.73 -4.31 7.44
N VAL A 58 14.89 -5.06 8.16
CA VAL A 58 15.25 -5.73 9.42
C VAL A 58 16.39 -6.75 9.22
N LYS A 59 16.44 -7.42 8.07
CA LYS A 59 17.53 -8.34 7.71
C LYS A 59 18.78 -7.65 7.20
N GLY A 60 18.74 -6.32 7.02
CA GLY A 60 19.84 -5.56 6.42
C GLY A 60 19.95 -5.73 4.90
N ASN A 61 18.91 -6.25 4.24
CA ASN A 61 18.85 -6.46 2.79
C ASN A 61 18.56 -5.15 2.06
N PHE A 62 19.45 -4.18 2.20
CA PHE A 62 19.41 -2.96 1.41
C PHE A 62 20.14 -3.18 0.08
N ALA A 63 19.77 -2.39 -0.93
CA ALA A 63 20.49 -2.36 -2.19
C ALA A 63 21.98 -2.06 -1.96
N SER A 64 22.84 -2.79 -2.63
CA SER A 64 24.28 -2.54 -2.63
C SER A 64 24.62 -1.32 -3.49
N GLU A 65 25.85 -0.80 -3.36
CA GLU A 65 26.34 0.26 -4.24
C GLU A 65 26.33 -0.17 -5.72
N GLU A 66 26.56 -1.45 -5.98
CA GLU A 66 26.56 -2.06 -7.31
C GLU A 66 25.15 -2.07 -7.92
N ASP A 67 24.13 -2.44 -7.14
CA ASP A 67 22.73 -2.41 -7.55
C ASP A 67 22.29 -0.98 -7.90
N ILE A 68 22.71 0.00 -7.10
CA ILE A 68 22.40 1.42 -7.33
C ILE A 68 23.07 1.90 -8.62
N ALA A 69 24.35 1.57 -8.83
CA ALA A 69 25.08 1.95 -10.03
C ALA A 69 24.45 1.37 -11.31
N GLU A 70 23.96 0.12 -11.27
CA GLU A 70 23.27 -0.48 -12.41
C GLU A 70 22.01 0.30 -12.80
N VAL A 71 21.18 0.66 -11.81
CA VAL A 71 19.95 1.44 -12.04
C VAL A 71 20.28 2.81 -12.61
N LEU A 72 21.24 3.53 -12.02
CA LEU A 72 21.62 4.86 -12.50
C LEU A 72 22.15 4.82 -13.95
N ASN A 73 23.04 3.88 -14.26
CA ASN A 73 23.59 3.71 -15.60
C ASN A 73 22.52 3.40 -16.66
N ARG A 74 21.43 2.71 -16.28
CA ARG A 74 20.33 2.40 -17.18
C ARG A 74 19.57 3.65 -17.67
N TYR A 75 19.50 4.68 -16.83
CA TYR A 75 18.77 5.93 -17.14
C TYR A 75 19.67 7.06 -17.62
N ASP A 76 20.99 6.97 -17.41
CA ASP A 76 21.97 7.95 -17.88
C ASP A 76 22.31 7.79 -19.38
N GLN A 77 21.91 6.69 -20.00
CA GLN A 77 22.07 6.39 -21.43
C GLN A 77 20.93 6.96 -22.32
N ALA A 78 20.02 7.76 -21.75
CA ALA A 78 18.84 8.33 -22.43
C ALA A 78 19.04 9.77 -22.90
#